data_AF-A0A356VVM4-F1
#
_entry.id   AF-A0A356VVM4-F1
#
_cell.length_a   1.000
_cell.length_b   1.000
_cell.length_c   1.000
_cell.angle_alpha   90.00
_cell.angle_beta   90.00
_cell.angle_gamma   90.00
#
_symmetry.space_group_name_H-M   'P 1'
#
loop_
_entity.id
_entity.type
_entity.pdbx_description
1 polymer ?
#
loop_
_entity_poly.entity_id
_entity_poly.type
_entity_poly.pdbx_seq_one_letter_code
_entity_poly.pdbx_strand_id
1 'polypeptide(L)' 'MDLITIGSIALQVGGLIIFILLIWPHVRDEEWKKKFIENKLARSLLIIFILIMLMSIGAGLYLEAMLPVDEVY' A
#
# COMPACT_ATOMS: atom_id res chain seq x y z
N MET A 1 -18.63 -15.73 8.19
CA MET A 1 -17.84 -14.51 8.51
C MET A 1 -18.17 -14.15 9.94
N ASP A 2 -17.20 -14.30 10.83
CA ASP A 2 -17.47 -14.27 12.26
C ASP A 2 -17.59 -12.83 12.78
N LEU A 3 -18.33 -12.64 13.87
CA LEU A 3 -18.53 -11.34 14.51
C LEU A 3 -17.19 -10.63 14.82
N ILE A 4 -16.17 -11.42 15.16
CA ILE A 4 -14.80 -10.95 15.41
C ILE A 4 -14.17 -10.38 14.14
N THR A 5 -14.38 -11.02 12.99
CA THR A 5 -13.89 -10.57 11.69
C THR A 5 -14.55 -9.26 11.26
N ILE A 6 -15.86 -9.11 11.49
CA ILE A 6 -16.58 -7.87 11.18
C ILE A 6 -16.11 -6.73 12.09
N GLY A 7 -15.93 -7.00 13.38
CA GLY A 7 -15.43 -6.02 14.35
C GLY A 7 -14.01 -5.53 14.03
N SER A 8 -13.11 -6.44 13.63
CA SER A 8 -11.74 -6.07 13.26
C SER A 8 -11.68 -5.28 11.96
N ILE A 9 -12.49 -5.63 10.95
CA ILE A 9 -12.60 -4.87 9.70
C ILE A 9 -13.15 -3.47 9.97
N ALA A 10 -14.22 -3.34 10.76
CA ALA A 10 -14.81 -2.05 11.10
C ALA A 10 -13.81 -1.13 11.84
N LEU A 11 -13.02 -1.68 12.76
CA LEU A 11 -12.00 -0.94 13.49
C LEU A 11 -10.86 -0.48 12.57
N GLN A 12 -10.41 -1.34 11.66
CA GLN A 12 -9.39 -0.99 10.65
C GLN A 12 -9.90 0.10 9.70
N VAL A 13 -11.11 -0.02 9.18
CA VAL A 13 -11.72 0.96 8.29
C VAL A 13 -11.93 2.30 9.01
N GLY A 14 -12.43 2.28 10.25
CA GLY A 14 -12.57 3.48 11.07
C GLY A 14 -11.24 4.17 11.35
N GLY A 15 -10.20 3.40 11.71
CA GLY A 15 -8.84 3.90 11.90
C GLY A 15 -8.27 4.52 10.62
N LEU A 16 -8.49 3.88 9.47
CA LEU A 16 -8.06 4.40 8.16
C LEU A 16 -8.73 5.73 7.83
N ILE A 17 -10.03 5.86 8.09
CA ILE A 17 -10.79 7.10 7.88
C ILE A 17 -10.24 8.22 8.76
N ILE A 18 -9.98 7.96 10.04
CA ILE A 18 -9.41 8.94 10.97
C ILE A 18 -8.01 9.35 10.53
N PHE A 19 -7.18 8.37 10.15
CA PHE A 19 -5.83 8.61 9.63
C PHE A 19 -5.86 9.52 8.40
N ILE A 20 -6.74 9.23 7.44
CA ILE A 20 -6.94 10.08 6.26
C ILE A 20 -7.44 11.45 6.68
N LEU A 21 -8.44 11.59 7.55
CA LEU A 21 -8.96 12.90 7.95
C LEU A 21 -7.93 13.78 8.68
N LEU A 22 -6.99 13.19 9.42
CA LEU A 22 -5.93 13.92 10.13
C LEU A 22 -4.74 14.23 9.23
N ILE A 23 -4.34 13.28 8.39
CA ILE A 23 -3.14 13.41 7.55
C ILE A 23 -3.46 14.13 6.26
N TRP A 24 -4.63 13.92 5.65
CA TRP A 24 -5.04 14.59 4.42
C TRP A 24 -4.96 16.12 4.47
N PRO A 25 -5.41 16.85 5.50
CA PRO A 25 -5.23 18.30 5.56
C PRO A 25 -3.75 18.68 5.67
N HIS A 26 -2.94 17.91 6.41
CA HIS A 26 -1.50 18.16 6.58
C HIS A 26 -0.70 17.87 5.29
N VAL A 27 -1.12 16.85 4.54
CA VAL A 27 -0.65 16.52 3.21
C VAL A 27 -1.11 17.64 2.27
N ARG A 28 -2.40 17.90 2.15
CA ARG A 28 -2.97 18.84 1.16
C ARG A 28 -2.33 20.23 1.16
N ASP A 29 -1.91 20.73 2.32
CA ASP A 29 -1.29 22.06 2.44
C ASP A 29 0.17 22.11 1.95
N GLU A 30 0.85 20.97 1.86
CA GLU A 30 2.19 20.92 1.29
C GLU A 30 2.16 20.84 -0.24
N GLU A 31 3.13 21.45 -0.91
CA GLU A 31 3.28 21.31 -2.37
C GLU A 31 3.89 19.93 -2.72
N TRP A 32 3.12 18.84 -2.59
CA TRP A 32 3.57 17.46 -2.85
C TRP A 32 4.24 17.31 -4.21
N LYS A 33 3.70 17.98 -5.23
CA LYS A 33 4.30 17.99 -6.56
C LYS A 33 5.72 18.56 -6.53
N LYS A 34 5.97 19.64 -5.80
CA LYS A 34 7.33 20.20 -5.68
C LYS A 34 8.25 19.28 -4.88
N LYS A 35 7.79 18.76 -3.74
CA LYS A 35 8.61 17.87 -2.89
C LYS A 35 8.96 16.54 -3.54
N PHE A 36 8.03 15.92 -4.29
CA PHE A 36 8.20 14.55 -4.80
C PHE A 36 8.46 14.46 -6.31
N ILE A 37 7.93 15.37 -7.13
CA ILE A 37 8.10 15.32 -8.60
C ILE A 37 9.25 16.21 -9.07
N GLU A 38 9.40 17.42 -8.49
CA GLU A 38 10.48 18.35 -8.88
C GLU A 38 11.82 17.97 -8.24
N ASN A 39 11.81 17.34 -7.07
CA ASN A 39 13.03 16.80 -6.48
C ASN A 39 13.43 15.48 -7.17
N LYS A 40 14.53 15.55 -7.94
CA LYS A 40 15.07 14.40 -8.70
C LYS A 40 15.36 13.17 -7.84
N LEU A 41 15.81 13.37 -6.59
CA LEU A 41 16.11 12.29 -5.65
C LEU A 41 14.82 11.65 -5.13
N ALA A 42 13.85 12.45 -4.69
CA ALA A 42 12.57 11.95 -4.22
C ALA A 42 11.80 11.22 -5.33
N ARG A 43 11.83 11.75 -6.56
CA ARG A 43 11.26 11.11 -7.74
C ARG A 43 11.92 9.77 -8.06
N SER A 44 13.25 9.70 -7.98
CA SER A 44 13.99 8.45 -8.19
C SER A 44 13.61 7.39 -7.15
N LEU A 45 13.54 7.78 -5.87
CA LEU A 45 13.11 6.89 -4.79
C LEU A 45 11.68 6.40 -5.01
N LEU A 46 10.77 7.28 -5.41
CA LEU A 46 9.38 6.95 -5.68
C LEU A 46 9.24 5.95 -6.85
N ILE A 47 10.02 6.14 -7.92
CA ILE A 47 10.05 5.21 -9.05
C ILE A 47 10.59 3.84 -8.64
N ILE A 48 11.72 3.80 -7.90
CA ILE A 48 12.31 2.55 -7.42
C ILE A 48 11.35 1.83 -6.48
N PHE A 49 10.68 2.56 -5.60
CA PHE A 49 9.67 2.01 -4.70
C PHE A 49 8.53 1.32 -5.48
N ILE A 50 8.00 1.98 -6.52
CA ILE A 50 6.95 1.41 -7.38
C ILE A 50 7.45 0.15 -8.10
N LEU A 51 8.69 0.17 -8.61
CA LEU A 51 9.30 -0.98 -9.28
C LEU A 51 9.44 -2.18 -8.34
N ILE A 52 9.92 -1.97 -7.11
CA ILE A 52 10.04 -3.03 -6.10
C ILE A 52 8.66 -3.58 -5.76
N MET A 53 7.67 -2.71 -5.55
CA MET A 53 6.31 -3.13 -5.22
C MET A 53 5.70 -4.00 -6.32
N LEU A 54 5.83 -3.58 -7.58
CA LEU A 54 5.37 -4.35 -8.74
C LEU A 54 6.11 -5.68 -8.87
N MET A 55 7.43 -5.69 -8.64
CA MET A 55 8.21 -6.93 -8.64
C MET A 55 7.79 -7.88 -7.52
N SER A 56 7.57 -7.39 -6.29
CA SER A 56 7.17 -8.23 -5.16
C SER A 56 5.78 -8.85 -5.38
N ILE A 57 4.81 -8.07 -5.87
CA ILE A 57 3.48 -8.58 -6.20
C ILE A 57 3.57 -9.57 -7.36
N GLY A 58 4.30 -9.20 -8.43
CA GLY A 58 4.49 -10.06 -9.59
C GLY A 58 5.18 -11.37 -9.23
N ALA A 59 6.19 -11.35 -8.37
CA ALA A 59 6.85 -12.55 -7.86
C ALA A 59 5.90 -13.40 -7.02
N GLY A 60 5.09 -12.80 -6.14
CA GLY A 60 4.08 -13.53 -5.37
C GLY A 60 3.09 -14.28 -6.27
N LEU A 61 2.48 -13.58 -7.22
CA LEU A 61 1.54 -14.16 -8.19
C LEU A 61 2.21 -15.20 -9.10
N TYR A 62 3.45 -14.94 -9.52
CA TYR A 62 4.21 -15.88 -10.34
C TYR A 62 4.54 -17.17 -9.59
N LEU A 63 4.96 -17.05 -8.32
CA LEU A 63 5.23 -18.20 -7.46
C LEU A 63 3.96 -19.00 -7.19
N GLU A 64 2.84 -18.33 -6.93
CA GLU A 64 1.54 -18.98 -6.73
C GLU A 64 1.04 -19.69 -7.99
N ALA A 65 1.29 -19.13 -9.18
CA ALA A 65 0.94 -19.76 -10.45
C ALA A 65 1.88 -20.92 -10.85
N MET A 66 3.16 -20.86 -10.51
CA MET A 66 4.16 -21.87 -10.88
C MET A 66 4.31 -22.99 -9.84
N LEU A 67 4.08 -22.70 -8.57
CA LEU A 67 4.10 -23.66 -7.46
C LEU A 67 2.72 -23.62 -6.80
N PRO A 68 1.77 -24.45 -7.27
CA PRO A 68 0.48 -24.56 -6.61
C PRO A 68 0.72 -25.10 -5.19
N VAL A 69 0.68 -24.20 -4.21
CA VAL A 69 0.87 -24.53 -2.79
C VAL A 69 -0.25 -25.46 -2.28
N ASP A 70 -1.36 -25.52 -3.02
CA ASP A 70 -2.52 -26.38 -2.78
C ASP A 70 -2.25 -27.89 -2.99
N GLU A 71 -1.12 -28.32 -3.56
CA GLU A 71 -0.81 -29.75 -3.73
C GLU A 71 -0.02 -30.38 -2.56
N VAL A 72 0.35 -29.60 -1.53
CA VAL A 72 1.18 -30.07 -0.40
C VAL A 72 0.40 -30.25 0.92
N TYR A 73 -0.93 -30.17 0.91
CA TYR A 73 -1.77 -30.55 2.06
C TYR A 73 -2.89 -31.53 1.69
#